data_AF-A0A378VJA5-F1
#
_entry.id   AF-A0A378VJA5-F1
#
_cell.length_a   1.000
_cell.length_b   1.000
_cell.length_c   1.000
_cell.angle_alpha   90.00
_cell.angle_beta   90.00
_cell.angle_gamma   90.00
#
_symmetry.space_group_name_H-M   'P 1'
#
loop_
_entity.id
_entity.type
_entity.pdbx_description
1 polymer ?
#
loop_
_entity_poly.entity_id
_entity_poly.type
_entity_poly.pdbx_seq_one_letter_code
_entity_poly.pdbx_strand_id
1 'polypeptide(L)'
;MNYEALGRYTEACEKLQPLLREMKQHAGTVRAAAEQLPFVLDELAGGQPVPKLDPVAEMEKIDTAHRRLQELWQEACRWARTANTNAEQCGKAKLNFGREQA
;
A
#
# COMPACT_ATOMS: atom_id res chain seq x y z
N MET A 1 0.96 -15.64 -29.85
CA MET A 1 0.73 -15.74 -28.39
C MET A 1 1.85 -16.58 -27.80
N ASN A 2 2.68 -16.00 -26.93
CA ASN A 2 3.82 -16.67 -26.30
C ASN A 2 3.41 -17.25 -24.93
N TYR A 3 3.53 -18.58 -24.76
CA TYR A 3 3.15 -19.28 -23.54
C TYR A 3 4.10 -19.02 -22.36
N GLU A 4 5.39 -18.78 -22.60
CA GLU A 4 6.32 -18.40 -21.53
C GLU A 4 6.00 -17.00 -21.00
N ALA A 5 5.69 -16.07 -21.90
CA ALA A 5 5.23 -14.73 -21.53
C ALA A 5 3.91 -14.79 -20.77
N LEU A 6 3.01 -15.70 -21.14
CA LEU A 6 1.76 -15.92 -20.40
C LEU A 6 2.00 -16.47 -18.99
N GLY A 7 2.94 -17.40 -18.82
CA GLY A 7 3.35 -17.92 -17.52
C GLY A 7 3.88 -16.80 -16.61
N ARG A 8 4.83 -16.01 -17.11
CA ARG A 8 5.41 -14.87 -16.37
C ARG A 8 4.39 -13.78 -16.04
N TYR A 9 3.47 -13.50 -16.97
CA TYR A 9 2.36 -12.58 -16.72
C TYR A 9 1.45 -13.07 -15.59
N THR A 10 1.12 -14.36 -15.61
CA THR A 10 0.21 -14.98 -14.63
C THR A 10 0.84 -15.01 -13.24
N GLU A 11 2.10 -15.45 -13.14
CA GLU A 11 2.86 -15.42 -11.89
C GLU A 11 2.92 -13.99 -11.31
N ALA A 12 3.23 -13.00 -12.15
CA ALA A 12 3.28 -11.61 -11.70
C ALA A 12 1.94 -11.12 -11.14
N CYS A 13 0.82 -11.49 -11.78
CA CYS A 13 -0.52 -11.18 -11.29
C CYS A 13 -0.84 -11.88 -9.96
N GLU A 14 -0.44 -13.14 -9.82
CA GLU A 14 -0.64 -13.93 -8.59
C GLU A 14 0.17 -13.36 -7.42
N LYS A 15 1.38 -12.85 -7.67
CA LYS A 15 2.20 -12.17 -6.66
C LYS A 15 1.67 -10.79 -6.29
N LEU A 16 1.05 -10.08 -7.23
CA LEU A 16 0.46 -8.75 -7.00
C LEU A 16 -0.74 -8.79 -6.04
N GLN A 17 -1.64 -9.77 -6.18
CA GLN A 17 -2.87 -9.84 -5.36
C GLN A 17 -2.64 -9.80 -3.85
N PRO A 18 -1.77 -10.63 -3.25
CA PRO A 18 -1.53 -10.59 -1.81
C PRO A 18 -0.91 -9.26 -1.36
N LEU A 19 0.00 -8.68 -2.15
CA LEU A 19 0.61 -7.39 -1.85
C LEU A 19 -0.45 -6.27 -1.75
N LEU A 20 -1.39 -6.22 -2.68
CA LEU A 20 -2.47 -5.22 -2.66
C LEU A 20 -3.40 -5.37 -1.46
N ARG A 21 -3.65 -6.61 -1.01
CA ARG A 21 -4.46 -6.85 0.20
C ARG A 21 -3.74 -6.37 1.45
N GLU A 22 -2.45 -6.68 1.57
CA GLU A 22 -1.62 -6.23 2.70
C GLU A 22 -1.49 -4.71 2.73
N MET A 23 -1.29 -4.08 1.56
CA MET A 23 -1.29 -2.62 1.44
C MET A 23 -2.58 -1.99 1.93
N LYS A 24 -3.74 -2.56 1.56
CA LYS A 24 -5.05 -2.04 2.01
C LYS A 24 -5.16 -2.07 3.54
N GLN A 25 -4.61 -3.10 4.19
CA GLN A 25 -4.62 -3.23 5.64
C GLN A 25 -3.77 -2.13 6.31
N HIS A 26 -2.53 -1.94 5.87
CA HIS A 26 -1.66 -0.91 6.46
C HIS A 26 -2.13 0.51 6.16
N ALA A 27 -2.71 0.75 4.99
CA ALA A 27 -3.33 2.04 4.66
C ALA A 27 -4.51 2.34 5.59
N GLY A 28 -5.27 1.31 6.00
CA GLY A 28 -6.31 1.42 7.02
C GLY A 28 -5.76 1.88 8.37
N THR A 29 -4.63 1.35 8.82
CA THR A 29 -3.97 1.77 10.06
C THR A 29 -3.54 3.24 10.01
N VAL A 30 -2.88 3.66 8.94
CA VAL A 30 -2.45 5.07 8.78
C VAL A 30 -3.65 6.01 8.73
N ARG A 31 -4.72 5.61 8.02
CA ARG A 31 -5.96 6.40 7.95
C ARG A 31 -6.65 6.52 9.30
N ALA A 32 -6.78 5.43 10.04
CA ALA A 32 -7.41 5.43 11.36
C ALA A 32 -6.66 6.32 12.35
N ALA A 33 -5.32 6.38 12.26
CA ALA A 33 -4.53 7.31 13.04
C ALA A 33 -4.75 8.77 12.61
N ALA A 34 -4.81 9.04 11.30
CA ALA A 34 -5.08 10.39 10.78
C ALA A 34 -6.46 10.92 11.18
N GLU A 35 -7.48 10.04 11.26
CA GLU A 35 -8.83 10.40 11.70
C GLU A 35 -8.90 10.72 13.21
N GLN A 36 -7.96 10.23 14.02
CA GLN A 36 -7.87 10.53 15.46
C GLN A 36 -7.13 11.84 15.76
N LEU A 37 -6.31 12.35 14.83
CA LEU A 37 -5.52 13.57 15.04
C LEU A 37 -6.36 14.81 15.39
N PRO A 38 -7.48 15.11 14.70
CA PRO A 38 -8.31 16.27 15.04
C PRO A 38 -8.88 16.21 16.47
N PHE A 39 -9.29 15.02 16.91
CA PHE A 39 -9.85 14.82 18.25
C PHE A 39 -8.81 15.10 19.35
N VAL A 40 -7.58 14.60 19.18
CA VAL A 40 -6.48 14.86 20.11
C VAL A 40 -6.12 16.35 20.14
N LEU A 41 -6.13 17.03 18.99
CA LEU A 41 -5.85 18.47 18.91
C LEU A 41 -6.94 19.32 19.60
N ASP A 42 -8.21 18.95 19.45
CA ASP A 42 -9.34 19.64 20.08
C ASP A 42 -9.33 19.47 21.60
N GLU A 43 -9.05 18.28 22.12
CA GLU A 43 -8.95 18.04 23.58
C GLU A 43 -7.78 18.79 24.22
N LEU A 44 -6.62 18.85 23.52
CA LEU A 44 -5.47 19.65 23.94
C LEU A 44 -5.79 21.15 23.97
N ALA A 45 -6.56 21.66 23.00
CA ALA A 45 -6.99 23.06 22.96
C ALA A 45 -8.05 23.39 24.03
N GLY A 46 -8.91 22.44 24.38
CA GLY A 46 -9.97 22.59 25.38
C GLY A 46 -9.56 22.30 26.83
N GLY A 47 -8.32 21.86 27.07
CA GLY A 47 -7.84 21.47 28.41
C GLY A 47 -8.52 20.21 28.97
N GLN A 48 -9.15 19.40 28.12
CA GLN A 48 -9.75 18.13 28.52
C GLN A 48 -8.67 17.03 28.59
N PRO A 49 -8.81 16.06 29.51
CA PRO A 49 -7.88 14.96 29.59
C PRO A 49 -8.02 14.09 28.34
N VAL A 50 -6.99 14.13 27.48
CA VAL A 50 -6.85 13.23 26.34
C VAL A 50 -6.94 11.77 26.84
N PRO A 51 -7.64 10.85 26.14
CA PRO A 51 -7.61 9.44 26.49
C PRO A 51 -6.16 8.97 26.66
N LYS A 52 -5.95 7.93 27.48
CA LYS A 52 -4.63 7.32 27.73
C LYS A 52 -4.06 6.68 26.46
N LEU A 53 -3.75 7.49 25.47
CA LEU A 53 -3.00 7.17 24.29
C LEU A 53 -1.55 7.53 24.63
N ASP A 54 -0.63 6.60 24.41
CA ASP A 54 0.79 6.91 24.41
C ASP A 54 1.12 7.49 23.02
N PRO A 55 1.36 8.81 22.88
CA PRO A 55 1.55 9.42 21.57
C PRO A 55 2.81 8.91 20.86
N VAL A 56 3.82 8.48 21.62
CA VAL A 56 5.06 7.93 21.07
C VAL A 56 4.77 6.54 20.48
N ALA A 57 4.07 5.69 21.23
CA ALA A 57 3.72 4.35 20.76
C ALA A 57 2.79 4.38 19.53
N GLU A 58 1.86 5.33 19.44
CA GLU A 58 1.02 5.48 18.25
C GLU A 58 1.80 6.01 17.04
N MET A 59 2.72 6.96 17.24
CA MET A 59 3.59 7.44 16.16
C MET A 59 4.47 6.31 15.61
N GLU A 60 5.04 5.48 16.48
CA GLU A 60 5.83 4.31 16.07
C GLU A 60 5.02 3.29 15.25
N LYS A 61 3.75 3.07 15.59
CA LYS A 61 2.84 2.21 14.80
C LYS A 61 2.59 2.80 13.41
N ILE A 62 2.37 4.11 13.32
CA ILE A 62 2.15 4.81 12.05
C ILE A 62 3.41 4.74 11.18
N ASP A 63 4.58 5.03 11.75
CA ASP A 63 5.86 4.96 11.03
C ASP A 63 6.16 3.55 10.53
N THR A 64 5.87 2.54 11.35
CA THR A 64 6.02 1.14 10.97
C THR A 64 5.06 0.77 9.84
N ALA A 65 3.79 1.15 9.94
CA ALA A 65 2.81 0.90 8.89
C ALA A 65 3.16 1.64 7.59
N HIS A 66 3.67 2.87 7.70
CA HIS A 66 4.10 3.67 6.56
C HIS A 66 5.30 3.05 5.84
N ARG A 67 6.35 2.65 6.59
CA ARG A 67 7.51 1.95 6.03
C ARG A 67 7.08 0.68 5.32
N ARG A 68 6.18 -0.10 5.93
CA ARG A 68 5.67 -1.33 5.33
C ARG A 68 4.89 -1.08 4.03
N LEU A 69 4.09 -0.01 3.98
CA LEU A 69 3.40 0.42 2.75
C LEU A 69 4.38 0.75 1.63
N GLN A 70 5.48 1.44 1.93
CA GLN A 70 6.50 1.77 0.94
C GLN A 70 7.16 0.52 0.36
N GLU A 71 7.51 -0.46 1.20
CA GLU A 71 8.08 -1.74 0.76
C GLU A 71 7.11 -2.50 -0.16
N LEU A 72 5.86 -2.67 0.28
CA LEU A 72 4.83 -3.36 -0.48
C LEU A 72 4.54 -2.67 -1.82
N TRP A 73 4.55 -1.33 -1.84
CA TRP A 73 4.37 -0.55 -3.06
C TRP A 73 5.49 -0.79 -4.06
N GLN A 74 6.75 -0.77 -3.60
CA GLN A 74 7.90 -1.02 -4.47
C GLN A 74 7.86 -2.44 -5.07
N GLU A 75 7.52 -3.43 -4.24
CA GLU A 75 7.37 -4.81 -4.69
C GLU A 75 6.21 -4.96 -5.69
N ALA A 76 5.05 -4.37 -5.40
CA ALA A 76 3.90 -4.39 -6.30
C ALA A 76 4.23 -3.71 -7.64
N CYS A 77 4.97 -2.61 -7.63
CA CYS A 77 5.44 -1.94 -8.84
C CYS A 77 6.39 -2.83 -9.66
N ARG A 78 7.26 -3.60 -9.01
CA ARG A 78 8.14 -4.55 -9.68
C ARG A 78 7.32 -5.63 -10.40
N TRP A 79 6.35 -6.24 -9.72
CA TRP A 79 5.50 -7.26 -10.33
C TRP A 79 4.61 -6.69 -11.44
N ALA A 80 4.09 -5.46 -11.28
CA ALA A 80 3.31 -4.80 -12.31
C ALA A 80 4.13 -4.54 -13.58
N ARG A 81 5.40 -4.12 -13.45
CA ARG A 81 6.33 -3.99 -14.57
C ARG A 81 6.55 -5.34 -15.25
N THR A 82 6.79 -6.41 -14.48
CA THR A 82 6.95 -7.76 -15.04
C THR A 82 5.71 -8.19 -15.84
N ALA A 83 4.50 -8.00 -15.31
CA ALA A 83 3.26 -8.28 -16.03
C ALA A 83 3.19 -7.45 -17.32
N ASN A 84 3.43 -6.14 -17.24
CA ASN A 84 3.33 -5.22 -18.39
C ASN A 84 4.33 -5.51 -19.51
N THR A 85 5.56 -5.92 -19.18
CA THR A 85 6.57 -6.32 -20.17
C THR A 85 6.15 -7.57 -20.95
N ASN A 86 5.42 -8.49 -20.31
CA ASN A 86 4.99 -9.74 -20.94
C ASN A 86 3.60 -9.64 -21.60
N ALA A 87 2.80 -8.62 -21.26
CA ALA A 87 1.41 -8.47 -21.68
C ALA A 87 1.23 -8.47 -23.20
N GLU A 88 2.03 -7.71 -23.95
CA GLU A 88 1.96 -7.65 -25.42
C GLU A 88 2.31 -8.99 -26.08
N GLN A 89 3.29 -9.70 -25.52
CA GLN A 89 3.77 -10.98 -26.06
C GLN A 89 2.78 -12.13 -25.83
N CYS A 90 1.93 -12.03 -24.81
CA CYS A 90 0.90 -13.02 -24.51
C CYS A 90 -0.54 -12.57 -24.85
N GLY A 91 -0.71 -11.40 -25.49
CA GLY A 91 -2.02 -10.87 -25.88
C GLY A 91 -2.91 -10.45 -24.69
N LYS A 92 -2.30 -10.09 -23.55
CA LYS A 92 -2.99 -9.59 -22.36
C LYS A 92 -2.96 -8.06 -22.29
N ALA A 93 -3.90 -7.49 -21.55
CA ALA A 93 -3.91 -6.06 -21.27
C ALA A 93 -2.81 -5.68 -20.28
N LYS A 94 -2.23 -4.50 -20.45
CA LYS A 94 -1.33 -3.91 -19.45
C LYS A 94 -2.12 -3.52 -18.20
N LEU A 95 -1.53 -3.76 -17.04
CA LEU A 95 -2.02 -3.30 -15.75
C LEU A 95 -1.84 -1.79 -15.63
N ASN A 96 -2.89 -1.09 -15.21
CA ASN A 96 -2.84 0.31 -14.84
C ASN A 96 -2.44 0.44 -13.35
N PHE A 97 -1.20 0.09 -13.04
CA PHE A 97 -0.66 0.07 -11.68
C PHE A 97 0.71 0.75 -11.64
N GLY A 98 0.93 1.64 -10.67
CA GLY A 98 2.21 2.34 -10.52
C GLY A 98 2.55 3.28 -11.67
N ARG A 99 1.54 3.88 -12.36
CA ARG A 99 1.81 5.06 -13.18
C ARG A 99 2.32 6.14 -12.25
N GLU A 100 3.62 6.45 -12.35
CA GLU A 100 4.12 7.75 -11.91
C GLU A 100 3.19 8.78 -12.52
N GLN A 101 2.48 9.54 -11.68
CA GLN A 101 1.84 10.75 -12.14
C GLN A 101 2.99 11.64 -12.63
N ALA A 102 3.12 11.73 -13.96
CA ALA A 102 4.03 12.64 -14.62
C ALA A 102 3.69 14.09 -14.29
#